data_AF-A0A0P9F6Y2-F1
#
_entry.id   AF-A0A0P9F6Y2-F1
#
_cell.length_a   1.000
_cell.length_b   1.000
_cell.length_c   1.000
_cell.angle_alpha   90.00
_cell.angle_beta   90.00
_cell.angle_gamma   90.00
#
_symmetry.space_group_name_H-M   'P 1'
#
loop_
_entity.id
_entity.type
_entity.pdbx_description
1 polymer ?
#
loop_
_entity_poly.entity_id
_entity_poly.type
_entity_poly.pdbx_seq_one_letter_code
_entity_poly.pdbx_strand_id
1 'polypeptide(L)'
;VQYPEVKRPVRERFRGRHELKRFENGMERCIGCALCAAACPADAILVVPAENNPEQPNSPGERFAATYEINMLRCIFCGYCEDACPTNAIVLEHQYELSFYDRKSSIYTKDMLLVPADKGHGEIPPILQQLNRRPSPPAQIDL
;
A
#
# COMPACT_ATOMS: atom_id res chain seq x y z
N VAL A 1 11.49 -32.36 2.64
CA VAL A 1 10.13 -31.83 2.90
C VAL A 1 9.29 -32.24 1.71
N GLN A 2 8.11 -32.82 1.93
CA GLN A 2 7.21 -33.25 0.87
C GLN A 2 6.27 -32.10 0.53
N TYR A 3 6.58 -31.37 -0.54
CA TYR A 3 5.73 -30.29 -1.05
C TYR A 3 4.68 -30.88 -2.01
N PRO A 4 3.41 -30.40 -2.03
CA PRO A 4 2.87 -29.21 -1.36
C PRO A 4 2.32 -29.41 0.06
N GLU A 5 2.22 -30.65 0.57
CA GLU A 5 1.56 -30.97 1.83
C GLU A 5 2.29 -30.41 3.05
N VAL A 6 3.63 -30.40 3.00
CA VAL A 6 4.49 -29.86 4.04
C VAL A 6 5.34 -28.75 3.45
N LYS A 7 5.05 -27.50 3.85
CA LYS A 7 5.81 -26.31 3.46
C LYS A 7 6.89 -26.00 4.48
N ARG A 8 8.02 -25.48 4.02
CA ARG A 8 9.04 -24.90 4.92
C ARG A 8 8.56 -23.54 5.41
N PRO A 9 8.63 -23.24 6.71
CA PRO A 9 8.37 -21.89 7.19
C PRO A 9 9.44 -20.95 6.61
N VAL A 10 9.00 -19.82 6.07
CA VAL A 10 9.91 -18.75 5.66
C VAL A 10 10.40 -17.98 6.88
N ARG A 11 11.42 -17.15 6.70
CA ARG A 11 11.93 -16.28 7.77
C ARG A 11 11.01 -15.08 7.94
N GLU A 12 11.05 -14.47 9.12
CA GLU A 12 10.25 -13.28 9.43
C GLU A 12 10.41 -12.16 8.39
N ARG A 13 11.65 -11.91 7.95
CA ARG A 13 12.00 -10.85 6.97
C ARG A 13 11.90 -11.32 5.51
N PHE A 14 11.19 -12.42 5.25
CA PHE A 14 11.00 -12.90 3.89
C PHE A 14 10.16 -11.90 3.08
N ARG A 15 10.51 -11.72 1.82
CA ARG A 15 9.88 -10.76 0.91
C ARG A 15 9.10 -11.50 -0.18
N GLY A 16 7.81 -11.71 0.05
CA GLY A 16 6.91 -12.36 -0.90
C GLY A 16 5.87 -11.38 -1.45
N ARG A 17 4.61 -11.81 -1.48
CA ARG A 17 3.49 -11.04 -2.03
C ARG A 17 3.34 -9.72 -1.29
N HIS A 18 3.12 -8.66 -2.05
CA HIS A 18 2.81 -7.34 -1.52
C HIS A 18 1.39 -7.33 -0.95
N GLU A 19 1.21 -6.67 0.19
CA GLU A 19 -0.10 -6.35 0.75
C GLU A 19 -0.20 -4.87 1.06
N LEU A 20 -1.37 -4.29 0.81
CA LEU A 20 -1.74 -2.97 1.28
C LEU A 20 -2.54 -3.13 2.59
N LYS A 21 -2.03 -2.53 3.67
CA LYS A 21 -2.60 -2.67 5.01
C LYS A 21 -3.66 -1.62 5.31
N ARG A 22 -4.51 -1.93 6.28
CA ARG A 22 -5.51 -1.03 6.87
C ARG A 22 -5.16 -0.72 8.33
N PHE A 23 -5.69 0.39 8.83
CA PHE A 23 -5.75 0.65 10.26
C PHE A 23 -6.90 -0.16 10.90
N GLU A 24 -6.91 -0.25 12.23
CA GLU A 24 -7.95 -0.98 12.98
C GLU A 24 -9.38 -0.45 12.74
N ASN A 25 -9.52 0.84 12.41
CA ASN A 25 -10.81 1.43 12.06
C ASN A 25 -11.27 1.14 10.63
N GLY A 26 -10.55 0.30 9.89
CA GLY A 26 -10.85 -0.09 8.51
C GLY A 26 -10.35 0.88 7.44
N MET A 27 -9.84 2.07 7.80
CA MET A 27 -9.25 2.99 6.82
C MET A 27 -7.99 2.43 6.19
N GLU A 28 -7.75 2.77 4.93
CA GLU A 28 -6.52 2.42 4.25
C GLU A 28 -5.32 3.15 4.87
N ARG A 29 -4.18 2.47 4.99
CA ARG A 29 -2.92 3.12 5.40
C ARG A 29 -2.28 3.93 4.28
N CYS A 30 -2.59 3.63 3.02
CA CYS A 30 -2.02 4.31 1.87
C CYS A 30 -2.65 5.69 1.69
N ILE A 31 -1.84 6.74 1.77
CA ILE A 31 -2.27 8.14 1.58
C ILE A 31 -2.03 8.67 0.14
N GLY A 32 -1.70 7.78 -0.81
CA GLY A 32 -1.47 8.18 -2.21
C GLY A 32 -0.19 9.02 -2.46
N CYS A 33 0.79 9.02 -1.56
CA CYS A 33 2.01 9.84 -1.69
C CYS A 33 2.97 9.44 -2.83
N ALA A 34 2.78 8.28 -3.45
CA ALA A 34 3.61 7.73 -4.55
C ALA A 34 5.12 7.52 -4.24
N LEU A 35 5.57 7.66 -2.99
CA LEU A 35 6.98 7.44 -2.62
C LEU A 35 7.47 6.01 -2.91
N CYS A 36 6.61 5.01 -2.73
CA CYS A 36 6.92 3.62 -3.07
C CYS A 36 7.14 3.41 -4.58
N ALA A 37 6.41 4.13 -5.43
CA ALA A 37 6.63 4.11 -6.87
C ALA A 37 7.96 4.77 -7.23
N ALA A 38 8.23 5.95 -6.67
CA ALA A 38 9.50 6.65 -6.86
C ALA A 38 10.72 5.83 -6.38
N ALA A 39 10.58 5.07 -5.29
CA ALA A 39 11.63 4.21 -4.75
C ALA A 39 11.78 2.89 -5.51
N CYS A 40 10.84 2.51 -6.40
CA CYS A 40 10.87 1.23 -7.07
C CYS A 40 11.97 1.20 -8.15
N PRO A 41 13.03 0.39 -8.01
CA PRO A 41 14.15 0.39 -8.96
C PRO A 41 13.79 -0.21 -10.32
N ALA A 42 12.67 -0.92 -10.42
CA ALA A 42 12.20 -1.57 -11.65
C ALA A 42 11.01 -0.85 -12.31
N ASP A 43 10.57 0.28 -11.73
CA ASP A 43 9.39 1.02 -12.17
C ASP A 43 8.17 0.09 -12.36
N ALA A 44 7.86 -0.66 -11.29
CA ALA A 44 6.83 -1.69 -11.30
C ALA A 44 5.50 -1.24 -10.67
N ILE A 45 5.46 -0.06 -10.05
CA ILE A 45 4.33 0.40 -9.25
C ILE A 45 3.73 1.66 -9.88
N LEU A 46 2.42 1.67 -10.09
CA LEU A 46 1.65 2.85 -10.47
C LEU A 46 0.80 3.30 -9.28
N VAL A 47 0.89 4.58 -8.94
CA VAL A 47 0.02 5.21 -7.93
C VAL A 47 -0.60 6.45 -8.53
N VAL A 48 -1.94 6.48 -8.62
CA VAL A 48 -2.70 7.67 -9.00
C VAL A 48 -3.47 8.15 -7.77
N PRO A 49 -3.11 9.30 -7.20
CA PRO A 49 -3.80 9.86 -6.04
C PRO A 49 -5.10 10.59 -6.39
N ALA A 50 -6.05 10.60 -5.46
CA ALA A 50 -7.25 11.45 -5.47
C ALA A 50 -7.49 12.08 -4.09
N GLU A 51 -8.32 13.13 -4.04
CA GLU A 51 -8.72 13.78 -2.80
C GLU A 51 -9.74 12.93 -2.03
N ASN A 52 -9.58 12.86 -0.71
CA ASN A 52 -10.56 12.21 0.16
C ASN A 52 -11.85 13.02 0.23
N ASN A 53 -12.98 12.32 0.34
CA ASN A 53 -14.21 12.95 0.79
C ASN A 53 -14.09 13.28 2.30
N PRO A 54 -14.26 14.54 2.74
CA PRO A 54 -14.16 14.89 4.16
C PRO A 54 -15.18 14.20 5.07
N GLU A 55 -16.38 13.88 4.56
CA GLU A 55 -17.42 13.16 5.31
C GLU A 55 -17.15 11.66 5.39
N GLN A 56 -16.49 11.08 4.37
CA GLN A 56 -16.24 9.64 4.25
C GLN A 56 -14.84 9.38 3.66
N PRO A 57 -13.76 9.64 4.42
CA PRO A 57 -12.41 9.49 3.92
C PRO A 57 -12.01 8.01 3.78
N ASN A 58 -11.30 7.68 2.70
CA ASN A 58 -10.77 6.33 2.45
C ASN A 58 -9.51 6.03 3.28
N SER A 59 -8.69 7.05 3.49
CA SER A 59 -7.45 7.01 4.27
C SER A 59 -7.36 8.27 5.14
N PRO A 60 -6.47 8.31 6.15
CA PRO A 60 -6.16 9.54 6.85
C PRO A 60 -5.51 10.57 5.92
N GLY A 61 -5.78 11.85 6.19
CA GLY A 61 -5.25 12.99 5.45
C GLY A 61 -6.11 13.39 4.25
N GLU A 62 -5.59 14.31 3.45
CA GLU A 62 -6.32 14.94 2.35
C GLU A 62 -6.50 14.03 1.12
N ARG A 63 -5.71 12.95 1.00
CA ARG A 63 -5.61 12.14 -0.21
C ARG A 63 -5.56 10.65 0.08
N PHE A 64 -5.98 9.87 -0.91
CA PHE A 64 -5.86 8.42 -0.96
C PHE A 64 -5.35 7.99 -2.35
N ALA A 65 -4.98 6.71 -2.50
CA ALA A 65 -4.65 6.15 -3.82
C ALA A 65 -5.93 5.70 -4.54
N ALA A 66 -6.37 6.45 -5.56
CA ALA A 66 -7.48 6.04 -6.42
C ALA A 66 -7.11 4.83 -7.29
N THR A 67 -5.87 4.81 -7.79
CA THR A 67 -5.30 3.65 -8.46
C THR A 67 -4.01 3.27 -7.74
N TYR A 68 -3.86 1.97 -7.47
CA TYR A 68 -2.62 1.38 -7.02
C TYR A 68 -2.44 0.09 -7.78
N GLU A 69 -1.37 -0.05 -8.55
CA GLU A 69 -1.08 -1.26 -9.30
C GLU A 69 0.37 -1.68 -9.13
N ILE A 70 0.61 -2.99 -9.10
CA ILE A 70 1.96 -3.56 -9.14
C ILE A 70 2.05 -4.57 -10.27
N ASN A 71 3.00 -4.37 -11.17
CA ASN A 71 3.34 -5.34 -12.20
C ASN A 71 4.31 -6.39 -11.64
N MET A 72 3.79 -7.58 -11.33
CA MET A 72 4.55 -8.69 -10.74
C MET A 72 5.58 -9.30 -11.68
N LEU A 73 5.53 -9.01 -13.00
CA LEU A 73 6.58 -9.42 -13.94
C LEU A 73 7.76 -8.44 -13.99
N ARG A 74 7.57 -7.20 -13.49
CA ARG A 74 8.65 -6.20 -13.39
C ARG A 74 9.23 -6.14 -11.98
N CYS A 75 8.42 -6.40 -10.96
CA CYS A 75 8.86 -6.35 -9.58
C CYS A 75 9.99 -7.37 -9.32
N ILE A 76 11.07 -6.90 -8.69
CA ILE A 76 12.22 -7.73 -8.31
C ILE A 76 12.22 -8.09 -6.81
N PHE A 77 11.12 -7.82 -6.10
CA PHE A 77 10.93 -8.15 -4.67
C PHE A 77 12.05 -7.62 -3.74
N CYS A 78 12.65 -6.47 -4.07
CA CYS A 78 13.74 -5.89 -3.28
C CYS A 78 13.29 -5.33 -1.93
N GLY A 79 12.02 -4.93 -1.80
CA GLY A 79 11.44 -4.37 -0.58
C GLY A 79 11.62 -2.86 -0.37
N TYR A 80 12.19 -2.12 -1.33
CA TYR A 80 12.34 -0.66 -1.18
C TYR A 80 11.01 0.08 -1.07
N CYS A 81 9.93 -0.45 -1.63
CA CYS A 81 8.60 0.12 -1.47
C CYS A 81 8.09 0.06 -0.01
N GLU A 82 8.45 -0.99 0.73
CA GLU A 82 8.14 -1.16 2.15
C GLU A 82 8.94 -0.17 2.99
N ASP A 83 10.26 -0.10 2.77
CA ASP A 83 11.14 0.83 3.49
C ASP A 83 10.81 2.31 3.20
N ALA A 84 10.37 2.63 1.97
CA ALA A 84 10.03 3.99 1.57
C ALA A 84 8.64 4.44 2.05
N CYS A 85 7.80 3.55 2.58
CA CYS A 85 6.43 3.89 2.91
C CYS A 85 6.33 4.63 4.25
N PRO A 86 5.91 5.92 4.28
CA PRO A 86 5.90 6.70 5.52
C PRO A 86 4.82 6.25 6.53
N THR A 87 3.83 5.48 6.06
CA THR A 87 2.68 5.04 6.87
C THR A 87 2.63 3.52 7.06
N ASN A 88 3.68 2.80 6.61
CA ASN A 88 3.72 1.33 6.56
C ASN A 88 2.48 0.75 5.88
N ALA A 89 2.07 1.35 4.77
CA ALA A 89 0.90 0.93 4.01
C ALA A 89 1.17 -0.29 3.13
N ILE A 90 2.32 -0.36 2.48
CA ILE A 90 2.73 -1.51 1.67
C ILE A 90 3.77 -2.33 2.42
N VAL A 91 3.57 -3.63 2.52
CA VAL A 91 4.51 -4.58 3.12
C VAL A 91 4.65 -5.83 2.25
N LEU A 92 5.78 -6.52 2.37
CA LEU A 92 6.03 -7.78 1.67
C LEU A 92 5.85 -8.95 2.64
N GLU A 93 4.85 -9.78 2.37
CA GLU A 93 4.42 -10.86 3.24
C GLU A 93 4.96 -12.22 2.80
N HIS A 94 4.57 -13.28 3.50
CA HIS A 94 5.18 -14.60 3.35
C HIS A 94 4.62 -15.46 2.20
N GLN A 95 3.62 -14.99 1.45
CA GLN A 95 3.08 -15.73 0.31
C GLN A 95 4.02 -15.67 -0.90
N TYR A 96 4.53 -16.81 -1.35
CA TYR A 96 5.48 -16.91 -2.47
C TYR A 96 4.94 -17.66 -3.70
N GLU A 97 3.76 -18.26 -3.60
CA GLU A 97 3.15 -19.06 -4.67
C GLU A 97 2.33 -18.16 -5.61
N LEU A 98 3.02 -17.38 -6.46
CA LEU A 98 2.44 -16.32 -7.28
C LEU A 98 2.51 -16.64 -8.79
N SER A 99 2.17 -17.85 -9.21
CA SER A 99 2.17 -18.23 -10.64
C SER A 99 0.98 -17.64 -11.40
N PHE A 100 1.20 -17.26 -12.65
CA PHE A 100 0.15 -16.74 -13.55
C PHE A 100 0.11 -17.53 -14.86
N TYR A 101 -1.09 -17.65 -15.45
CA TYR A 101 -1.28 -18.26 -16.77
C TYR A 101 -1.17 -17.25 -17.92
N ASP A 102 -1.40 -15.96 -17.63
CA ASP A 102 -1.34 -14.89 -18.60
C ASP A 102 -0.70 -13.63 -18.01
N ARG A 103 -0.20 -12.75 -18.89
CA ARG A 103 0.50 -11.52 -18.49
C ARG A 103 -0.42 -10.46 -17.87
N LYS A 104 -1.73 -10.49 -18.11
CA LYS A 104 -2.63 -9.50 -17.51
C LYS A 104 -2.87 -9.82 -16.04
N SER A 105 -2.97 -11.11 -15.72
CA SER A 105 -3.07 -11.62 -14.35
C SER A 105 -1.87 -11.29 -13.45
N SER A 106 -0.73 -10.86 -14.02
CA SER A 106 0.41 -10.39 -13.23
C SER A 106 0.32 -8.92 -12.82
N ILE A 107 -0.70 -8.18 -13.26
CA ILE A 107 -0.94 -6.81 -12.80
C ILE A 107 -1.89 -6.86 -11.61
N TYR A 108 -1.35 -6.63 -10.43
CA TYR A 108 -2.13 -6.65 -9.20
C TYR A 108 -2.73 -5.28 -8.97
N THR A 109 -4.06 -5.23 -8.89
CA THR A 109 -4.79 -4.00 -8.60
C THR A 109 -4.85 -3.75 -7.09
N LYS A 110 -5.23 -2.53 -6.73
CA LYS A 110 -5.44 -2.10 -5.34
C LYS A 110 -6.32 -3.07 -4.58
N ASP A 111 -7.45 -3.48 -5.16
CA ASP A 111 -8.41 -4.40 -4.53
C ASP A 111 -7.82 -5.78 -4.27
N MET A 112 -6.93 -6.26 -5.14
CA MET A 112 -6.22 -7.51 -4.90
C MET A 112 -5.22 -7.38 -3.75
N LEU A 113 -4.54 -6.24 -3.66
CA LEU A 113 -3.47 -6.00 -2.68
C LEU A 113 -4.01 -5.68 -1.29
N LEU A 114 -5.16 -5.02 -1.21
CA LEU A 114 -5.72 -4.46 0.01
C LEU A 114 -6.27 -5.55 0.92
N VAL A 115 -5.76 -5.60 2.15
CA VAL A 115 -6.27 -6.53 3.16
C VAL A 115 -7.71 -6.18 3.52
N PRO A 116 -8.54 -7.19 3.87
CA PRO A 116 -9.88 -6.92 4.35
C PRO A 116 -9.85 -6.19 5.70
N ALA A 117 -10.91 -5.44 5.99
CA ALA A 117 -10.94 -4.49 7.11
C ALA A 117 -10.80 -5.14 8.49
N ASP A 118 -11.20 -6.40 8.64
CA ASP A 118 -11.03 -7.23 9.84
C ASP A 118 -9.55 -7.54 10.15
N LYS A 119 -8.68 -7.45 9.15
CA LYS A 119 -7.22 -7.62 9.28
C LYS A 119 -6.48 -6.28 9.37
N GLY A 120 -7.20 -5.19 9.66
CA GLY A 120 -6.60 -3.92 10.01
C GLY A 120 -5.86 -4.02 11.35
N HIS A 121 -4.67 -3.44 11.43
CA HIS A 121 -3.85 -3.49 12.64
C HIS A 121 -3.26 -2.11 12.93
N GLY A 122 -3.13 -1.76 14.21
CA GLY A 122 -2.60 -0.49 14.69
C GLY A 122 -3.55 0.68 14.51
N GLU A 123 -3.51 1.60 15.46
CA GLU A 123 -4.23 2.87 15.43
C GLU A 123 -3.60 3.84 14.42
N ILE A 124 -4.38 4.84 13.99
CA ILE A 124 -3.86 5.95 13.17
C ILE A 124 -2.96 6.82 14.05
N PRO A 125 -1.68 7.05 13.69
CA PRO A 125 -0.80 7.93 14.44
C PRO A 125 -1.36 9.35 14.58
N PRO A 126 -1.15 10.05 15.72
CA PRO A 126 -1.69 11.39 15.95
C PRO A 126 -1.35 12.40 14.84
N ILE A 127 -0.15 12.30 14.25
CA ILE A 127 0.28 13.17 13.15
C ILE A 127 -0.62 13.01 11.91
N LEU A 128 -1.09 11.80 11.61
CA LEU A 128 -1.99 11.55 10.49
C LEU A 128 -3.45 11.89 10.82
N GLN A 129 -3.85 11.82 12.10
CA GLN A 129 -5.16 12.30 12.54
C GLN A 129 -5.29 13.82 12.37
N GLN A 130 -4.19 14.55 12.57
CA GLN A 130 -4.15 16.01 12.41
C GLN A 130 -4.21 16.45 10.94
N LEU A 131 -3.90 15.58 9.98
CA LEU A 131 -4.04 15.85 8.53
C LEU A 131 -5.49 15.82 8.04
N ASN A 132 -6.44 15.34 8.86
CA ASN A 132 -7.87 15.47 8.60
C ASN A 132 -8.42 16.85 9.00
N ARG A 133 -7.55 17.81 9.38
CA ARG A 133 -7.97 19.20 9.58
C ARG A 133 -8.35 19.79 8.23
N ARG A 134 -9.40 20.63 8.22
CA ARG A 134 -9.77 21.42 7.03
C ARG A 134 -8.49 22.07 6.47
N PRO A 135 -8.26 22.03 5.14
CA PRO A 135 -7.12 22.70 4.55
C PRO A 135 -7.07 24.13 5.07
N SER A 136 -5.89 24.57 5.51
CA SER A 136 -5.71 25.98 5.88
C SER A 136 -6.19 26.83 4.70
N PRO A 137 -6.98 27.89 4.94
CA PRO A 137 -7.35 28.79 3.87
C PRO A 137 -6.09 29.19 3.09
N PRO A 138 -6.17 29.32 1.75
CA PRO A 138 -5.01 29.67 0.95
C PRO A 138 -4.34 30.90 1.57
N ALA A 139 -3.02 30.85 1.72
CA ALA A 139 -2.28 31.97 2.28
C ALA A 139 -2.63 33.22 1.47
N GLN A 140 -3.27 34.21 2.11
CA GLN A 140 -3.48 35.51 1.51
C GLN A 140 -2.10 36.14 1.37
N ILE A 141 -1.56 36.08 0.15
CA ILE A 141 -0.36 36.83 -0.22
C ILE A 141 -0.89 38.21 -0.59
N ASP A 142 -0.80 39.15 0.34
CA ASP A 142 -1.01 40.56 0.02
C ASP A 142 0.11 41.01 -0.92
N LEU A 143 -0.25 41.23 -2.19
CA LEU A 143 0.64 41.76 -3.24
C LEU A 143 0.84 43.26 -3.10
#